data_AF-A0A960YPB7-F1
#
_entry.id   AF-A0A960YPB7-F1
#
_cell.length_a   1.000
_cell.length_b   1.000
_cell.length_c   1.000
_cell.angle_alpha   90.00
_cell.angle_beta   90.00
_cell.angle_gamma   90.00
#
_symmetry.space_group_name_H-M   'P 1'
#
loop_
_entity.id
_entity.type
_entity.pdbx_description
1 polymer ?
#
loop_
_entity_poly.entity_id
_entity_poly.type
_entity_poly.pdbx_seq_one_letter_code
_entity_poly.pdbx_strand_id
1 'polypeptide(L)'
;ITEQDLRIRQLVDSLRSGTAPPSEIKLFFSRRERIHLVFYDLEGNEVRFQYRRDRWETKELEKVRFLIPGAAYLVKGKFKGLILDEKTIPASDAEFANVLERPIEEFFLLFDFESATPLRTEQILF
;
A
#
# COMPACT_ATOMS: atom_id res chain seq x y z
N ILE A 1 8.53 4.55 12.79
CA ILE A 1 7.20 3.94 12.72
C ILE A 1 7.03 3.22 14.04
N THR A 2 6.02 3.62 14.80
CA THR A 2 5.82 3.21 16.19
C THR A 2 4.65 2.24 16.29
N GLU A 3 4.34 1.81 17.52
CA GLU A 3 3.18 0.97 17.82
C GLU A 3 1.83 1.68 17.61
N GLN A 4 1.83 3.01 17.64
CA GLN A 4 0.64 3.83 17.44
C GLN A 4 0.31 4.06 15.96
N ASP A 5 1.26 3.78 15.06
CA ASP A 5 1.04 3.93 13.63
C ASP A 5 0.13 2.82 13.09
N LEU A 6 -0.79 3.23 12.20
CA LEU A 6 -1.83 2.39 11.61
C LEU A 6 -1.28 1.10 10.99
N ARG A 7 -1.95 -0.02 11.28
CA ARG A 7 -1.64 -1.35 10.72
C ARG A 7 -2.52 -1.65 9.52
N ILE A 8 -2.03 -2.48 8.61
CA ILE A 8 -2.80 -2.90 7.45
C ILE A 8 -4.01 -3.76 7.86
N ARG A 9 -3.89 -4.53 8.95
CA ARG A 9 -5.05 -5.21 9.55
C ARG A 9 -6.16 -4.23 9.97
N GLN A 10 -5.79 -3.12 10.61
CA GLN A 10 -6.74 -2.08 11.00
C GLN A 10 -7.37 -1.39 9.78
N LEU A 11 -6.63 -1.24 8.68
CA LEU A 11 -7.18 -0.77 7.40
C LEU A 11 -8.22 -1.73 6.83
N VAL A 12 -7.95 -3.04 6.86
CA VAL A 12 -8.90 -4.06 6.41
C VAL A 12 -10.17 -4.03 7.26
N ASP A 13 -10.04 -3.97 8.60
CA ASP A 13 -11.19 -3.88 9.50
C ASP A 13 -12.00 -2.60 9.28
N SER A 14 -11.32 -1.48 9.01
CA SER A 14 -11.96 -0.21 8.63
C SER A 14 -12.75 -0.36 7.34
N LEU A 15 -12.18 -0.97 6.30
CA LEU A 15 -12.86 -1.24 5.04
C LEU A 15 -14.10 -2.14 5.23
N ARG A 16 -14.00 -3.18 6.07
CA ARG A 16 -15.13 -4.06 6.40
C ARG A 16 -16.27 -3.31 7.10
N SER A 17 -15.91 -2.33 7.93
CA SER A 17 -16.87 -1.42 8.57
C SER A 17 -17.46 -0.34 7.64
N GLY A 18 -17.05 -0.29 6.36
CA GLY A 18 -17.47 0.73 5.41
C GLY A 18 -16.71 2.06 5.54
N THR A 19 -15.61 2.09 6.28
CA THR A 19 -14.77 3.27 6.45
C THR A 19 -13.69 3.32 5.38
N ALA A 20 -13.60 4.43 4.66
CA ALA A 20 -12.55 4.63 3.66
C ALA A 20 -11.16 4.70 4.32
N PRO A 21 -10.13 4.09 3.71
CA PRO A 21 -8.77 4.15 4.24
C PRO A 21 -8.22 5.57 4.10
N PRO A 22 -7.33 6.00 5.02
CA PRO A 22 -6.64 7.27 4.90
C PRO A 22 -5.82 7.33 3.61
N SER A 23 -5.65 8.54 3.09
CA SER A 23 -4.87 8.80 1.88
C SER A 23 -3.37 8.75 2.12
N GLU A 24 -2.92 8.84 3.38
CA GLU A 24 -1.52 8.87 3.78
C GLU A 24 -1.26 7.87 4.89
N ILE A 25 -0.25 7.02 4.71
CA ILE A 25 0.07 5.91 5.62
C ILE A 25 1.59 5.85 5.79
N LYS A 26 2.05 5.71 7.03
CA LYS A 26 3.48 5.46 7.30
C LYS A 26 3.79 3.99 7.07
N LEU A 27 4.66 3.69 6.12
CA LEU A 27 5.02 2.33 5.74
C LEU A 27 6.51 2.21 5.47
N PHE A 28 7.04 1.00 5.58
CA PHE A 28 8.37 0.67 5.10
C PHE A 28 8.32 0.26 3.63
N PHE A 29 9.31 0.69 2.85
CA PHE A 29 9.43 0.22 1.47
C PHE A 29 10.10 -1.16 1.43
N SER A 30 9.48 -2.12 0.76
CA SER A 30 10.06 -3.47 0.58
C SER A 30 10.81 -3.53 -0.75
N ARG A 31 10.07 -3.48 -1.85
CA ARG A 31 10.60 -3.73 -3.19
C ARG A 31 9.73 -3.12 -4.28
N ARG A 32 10.25 -3.14 -5.50
CA ARG A 32 9.51 -2.78 -6.71
C ARG A 32 9.18 -4.04 -7.51
N GLU A 33 7.92 -4.21 -7.89
CA GLU A 33 7.44 -5.35 -8.68
C GLU A 33 6.76 -4.87 -9.95
N ARG A 34 7.39 -5.04 -11.12
CA ARG A 34 6.85 -4.60 -12.43
C ARG A 34 6.17 -3.22 -12.35
N ILE A 35 4.85 -3.16 -12.17
CA ILE A 35 4.02 -1.94 -12.15
C ILE A 35 3.61 -1.46 -10.74
N HIS A 36 3.98 -2.20 -9.70
CA HIS A 36 3.68 -1.92 -8.30
C HIS A 36 4.95 -1.58 -7.49
N LEU A 37 4.75 -0.76 -6.46
CA LEU A 37 5.63 -0.62 -5.31
C LEU A 37 5.02 -1.42 -4.16
N VAL A 38 5.84 -2.19 -3.48
CA VAL A 38 5.43 -2.99 -2.33
C VAL A 38 5.93 -2.30 -1.07
N PHE A 39 4.99 -1.97 -0.20
CA PHE A 39 5.26 -1.43 1.11
C PHE A 39 4.72 -2.38 2.18
N TYR A 40 5.16 -2.24 3.42
CA TYR A 40 4.71 -3.06 4.54
C TYR A 40 4.61 -2.26 5.83
N ASP A 41 3.72 -2.70 6.73
CA ASP A 41 3.58 -2.13 8.07
C ASP A 41 4.60 -2.75 9.05
N LEU A 42 4.55 -2.35 10.33
CA LEU A 42 5.47 -2.88 11.35
C LEU A 42 5.27 -4.38 11.62
N GLU A 43 4.11 -4.93 11.28
CA GLU A 43 3.77 -6.35 11.46
C GLU A 43 4.20 -7.20 10.25
N GLY A 44 4.69 -6.57 9.18
CA GLY A 44 5.12 -7.23 7.96
C GLY A 44 3.99 -7.52 6.97
N ASN A 45 2.77 -7.04 7.22
CA ASN A 45 1.69 -7.14 6.25
C ASN A 45 2.04 -6.25 5.04
N GLU A 46 1.82 -6.74 3.82
CA GLU A 46 2.17 -5.98 2.61
C GLU A 46 0.96 -5.25 2.02
N VAL A 47 1.26 -4.13 1.37
CA VAL A 47 0.31 -3.32 0.59
C VAL A 47 0.96 -2.90 -0.73
N ARG A 48 0.16 -2.86 -1.80
CA ARG A 48 0.64 -2.58 -3.15
C ARG A 48 0.18 -1.20 -3.61
N PHE A 49 1.10 -0.46 -4.20
CA PHE A 49 0.87 0.83 -4.81
C PHE A 49 1.19 0.77 -6.31
N GLN A 50 0.19 0.88 -7.17
CA GLN A 50 0.39 0.97 -8.60
C GLN A 50 0.96 2.34 -8.97
N TYR A 51 2.20 2.37 -9.47
CA TYR A 51 2.90 3.62 -9.81
C TYR A 51 3.02 3.86 -11.31
N ARG A 52 2.63 2.88 -12.14
CA ARG A 52 2.58 2.99 -13.59
C ARG A 52 1.53 2.07 -14.17
N ARG A 53 1.04 2.40 -15.36
CA ARG A 53 0.02 1.59 -16.05
C ARG A 53 0.65 0.41 -16.78
N ASP A 54 1.85 0.59 -17.31
CA ASP A 54 2.54 -0.40 -18.10
C ASP A 54 4.07 -0.34 -17.92
N ARG A 55 4.76 -1.42 -18.27
CA ARG A 55 6.22 -1.61 -18.18
C ARG A 55 7.03 -0.62 -19.02
N TRP A 56 6.42 0.00 -20.03
CA TRP A 56 7.08 0.94 -20.96
C TRP A 56 7.05 2.39 -20.48
N GLU A 57 6.28 2.71 -19.43
CA GLU A 57 6.27 4.04 -18.82
C GLU A 57 7.56 4.26 -18.00
N THR A 58 8.58 4.79 -18.65
CA THR A 58 9.91 5.00 -18.05
C THR A 58 10.00 6.25 -17.19
N LYS A 59 9.19 7.29 -17.47
CA LYS A 59 9.16 8.54 -16.69
C LYS A 59 8.77 8.31 -15.24
N GLU A 60 7.85 7.37 -14.99
CA GLU A 60 7.42 7.03 -13.63
C GLU A 60 8.51 6.29 -12.85
N LEU A 61 9.49 5.67 -13.52
CA LEU A 61 10.63 5.03 -12.85
C LEU A 61 11.55 6.06 -12.17
N GLU A 62 11.68 7.26 -12.76
CA GLU A 62 12.51 8.31 -12.17
C GLU A 62 11.94 8.83 -10.85
N LYS A 63 10.62 8.81 -10.69
CA LYS A 63 9.91 9.24 -9.47
C LYS A 63 10.04 8.28 -8.30
N VAL A 64 10.51 7.05 -8.53
CA VAL A 64 10.55 6.00 -7.49
C VAL A 64 11.94 5.44 -7.28
N ARG A 65 12.94 5.92 -8.03
CA ARG A 65 14.33 5.44 -7.95
C ARG A 65 15.02 5.70 -6.61
N PHE A 66 14.51 6.64 -5.82
CA PHE A 66 15.07 7.02 -4.52
C PHE A 66 14.55 6.15 -3.36
N LEU A 67 13.64 5.21 -3.63
CA LEU A 67 13.09 4.34 -2.60
C LEU A 67 14.14 3.30 -2.18
N ILE A 68 14.46 3.27 -0.89
CA ILE A 68 15.48 2.39 -0.30
C ILE A 68 14.76 1.29 0.48
N PRO A 69 15.00 0.00 0.18
CA PRO A 69 14.42 -1.10 0.93
C PRO A 69 14.68 -0.98 2.44
N GLY A 70 13.65 -1.22 3.24
CA GLY A 70 13.68 -1.09 4.70
C GLY A 70 13.57 0.35 5.22
N ALA A 71 13.64 1.37 4.37
CA ALA A 71 13.44 2.75 4.80
C ALA A 71 11.95 3.06 4.98
N ALA A 72 11.66 3.95 5.94
CA ALA A 72 10.30 4.36 6.29
C ALA A 72 9.88 5.61 5.51
N TYR A 73 8.64 5.61 5.03
CA TYR A 73 8.06 6.69 4.23
C TYR A 73 6.66 7.02 4.71
N LEU A 74 6.28 8.30 4.61
CA LEU A 74 4.88 8.69 4.54
C LEU A 74 4.43 8.52 3.09
N VAL A 75 3.67 7.45 2.84
CA VAL A 75 3.21 7.06 1.51
C VAL A 75 1.82 7.61 1.28
N LYS A 76 1.62 8.27 0.14
CA LYS A 76 0.34 8.82 -0.28
C LYS A 76 -0.21 8.02 -1.46
N GLY A 77 -1.48 7.67 -1.39
CA GLY A 77 -2.17 7.02 -2.50
C GLY A 77 -3.69 6.98 -2.34
N LYS A 78 -4.36 6.69 -3.44
CA LYS A 78 -5.82 6.53 -3.49
C LYS A 78 -6.17 5.06 -3.49
N PHE A 79 -7.05 4.66 -2.58
CA PHE A 79 -7.51 3.28 -2.54
C PHE A 79 -8.24 2.90 -3.82
N LYS A 80 -7.88 1.75 -4.37
CA LYS A 80 -8.38 1.26 -5.65
C LYS A 80 -9.14 -0.05 -5.54
N GLY A 81 -8.74 -0.89 -4.59
CA GLY A 81 -9.33 -2.21 -4.42
C GLY A 81 -8.34 -3.21 -3.83
N LEU A 82 -8.43 -4.47 -4.26
CA LEU A 82 -7.62 -5.58 -3.77
C LEU A 82 -6.85 -6.25 -4.91
N ILE A 83 -5.82 -7.01 -4.56
CA ILE A 83 -5.21 -7.99 -5.45
C ILE A 83 -5.33 -9.38 -4.82
N LEU A 84 -5.93 -10.31 -5.56
CA LEU A 84 -6.09 -11.72 -5.21
C LEU A 84 -5.55 -12.55 -6.38
N ASP A 85 -4.59 -13.46 -6.14
CA ASP A 85 -3.99 -14.32 -7.18
C ASP A 85 -3.59 -13.57 -8.47
N GLU A 86 -2.85 -12.46 -8.31
CA GLU A 86 -2.42 -11.55 -9.40
C GLU A 86 -3.55 -10.79 -10.11
N LYS A 87 -4.83 -11.05 -9.79
CA LYS A 87 -5.97 -10.32 -10.33
C LYS A 87 -6.27 -9.09 -9.48
N THR A 88 -6.55 -7.97 -10.13
CA THR A 88 -7.03 -6.77 -9.48
C THR A 88 -8.55 -6.79 -9.37
N ILE A 89 -9.06 -6.57 -8.17
CA ILE A 89 -10.49 -6.49 -7.87
C ILE A 89 -10.79 -5.06 -7.43
N PRO A 90 -11.42 -4.22 -8.28
CA PRO A 90 -11.74 -2.84 -7.94
C PRO A 90 -12.67 -2.75 -6.73
N ALA A 91 -12.54 -1.67 -5.94
CA ALA A 91 -13.42 -1.42 -4.79
C ALA A 91 -14.91 -1.25 -5.18
N SER A 92 -15.19 -0.91 -6.44
CA SER A 92 -16.54 -0.80 -6.99
C SER A 92 -17.13 -2.14 -7.47
N ASP A 93 -16.34 -3.21 -7.48
CA ASP A 93 -16.77 -4.52 -7.94
C ASP A 93 -17.66 -5.22 -6.89
N ALA A 94 -18.65 -5.98 -7.34
CA ALA A 94 -19.50 -6.76 -6.44
C ALA A 94 -18.72 -7.87 -5.72
N GLU A 95 -17.62 -8.36 -6.32
CA GLU A 95 -16.76 -9.38 -5.71
C GLU A 95 -15.90 -8.81 -4.56
N PHE A 96 -15.69 -7.49 -4.51
CA PHE A 96 -14.81 -6.84 -3.54
C PHE A 96 -15.16 -7.21 -2.09
N ALA A 97 -16.44 -7.10 -1.71
CA ALA A 97 -16.89 -7.40 -0.36
C ALA A 97 -16.61 -8.86 0.02
N ASN A 98 -16.81 -9.80 -0.92
CA ASN A 98 -16.58 -11.22 -0.68
C ASN A 98 -15.08 -11.54 -0.48
N VAL A 99 -14.20 -10.84 -1.20
CA VAL A 99 -12.74 -11.03 -1.04
C VAL A 99 -12.24 -10.36 0.23
N LEU A 100 -12.81 -9.22 0.61
CA LEU A 100 -12.42 -8.52 1.84
C LEU A 100 -12.70 -9.33 3.12
N GLU A 101 -13.69 -10.22 3.10
CA GLU A 101 -14.01 -11.13 4.22
C GLU A 101 -13.03 -12.32 4.35
N ARG A 102 -12.14 -12.53 3.38
CA ARG A 102 -11.11 -13.58 3.44
C ARG A 102 -10.02 -13.24 4.47
N PRO A 103 -9.19 -14.23 4.87
CA PRO A 103 -7.96 -13.97 5.60
C PRO A 103 -7.07 -12.95 4.89
N ILE A 104 -6.44 -12.05 5.66
CA ILE A 104 -5.63 -10.95 5.13
C ILE A 104 -4.39 -11.44 4.39
N GLU A 105 -3.95 -12.67 4.66
CA GLU A 105 -2.81 -13.31 4.03
C GLU A 105 -3.10 -13.74 2.58
N GLU A 106 -4.38 -13.82 2.18
CA GLU A 106 -4.80 -14.26 0.84
C GLU A 106 -4.82 -13.13 -0.19
N PHE A 107 -4.85 -11.87 0.25
CA PHE A 107 -4.97 -10.72 -0.65
C PHE A 107 -4.09 -9.55 -0.22
N PHE A 108 -3.94 -8.58 -1.12
CA PHE A 108 -3.22 -7.34 -0.84
C PHE A 108 -4.12 -6.15 -1.10
N LEU A 109 -4.07 -5.13 -0.23
CA LEU A 109 -4.69 -3.85 -0.55
C LEU A 109 -3.96 -3.19 -1.73
N LEU A 110 -4.72 -2.57 -2.63
CA LEU A 110 -4.21 -1.87 -3.80
C LEU A 110 -4.58 -0.39 -3.77
N PHE A 111 -3.56 0.42 -3.98
CA PHE A 111 -3.66 1.88 -4.10
C PHE A 111 -3.05 2.35 -5.42
N ASP A 112 -3.55 3.47 -5.96
CA ASP A 112 -2.82 4.25 -6.96
C ASP A 112 -1.78 5.12 -6.23
N PHE A 113 -0.52 5.01 -6.62
CA PHE A 113 0.60 5.74 -6.01
C PHE A 113 0.57 7.22 -6.37
N GLU A 114 0.69 8.09 -5.36
CA GLU A 114 0.86 9.53 -5.57
C GLU A 114 2.26 10.01 -5.18
N SER A 115 2.74 9.66 -3.98
CA SER A 115 4.08 10.04 -3.52
C SER A 115 4.56 9.19 -2.35
N ALA A 116 5.86 9.27 -2.05
CA ALA A 116 6.47 8.72 -0.85
C ALA A 116 7.50 9.71 -0.32
N THR A 117 7.25 10.26 0.87
CA THR A 117 8.15 11.20 1.53
C THR A 117 8.96 10.46 2.59
N PRO A 118 10.31 10.47 2.54
CA PRO A 118 11.12 9.77 3.54
C PRO A 118 10.86 10.35 4.93
N LEU A 119 10.65 9.47 5.91
CA LEU A 119 10.53 9.88 7.31
C LEU A 119 11.93 10.10 7.87
N ARG A 120 12.12 11.23 8.57
CA ARG A 120 13.36 11.51 9.29
C ARG A 120 13.43 10.65 10.55
N THR A 121 14.63 10.41 11.07
CA THR A 121 14.87 9.60 12.28
C THR A 121 14.00 10.03 13.46
N GLU A 122 13.79 11.34 13.64
CA GLU A 122 12.92 11.91 14.66
C GLU A 122 11.45 11.49 14.50
N GLN A 123 10.95 11.38 13.28
CA GLN A 123 9.57 10.96 12.98
C GLN A 123 9.38 9.44 13.03
N ILE A 124 10.48 8.69 13.19
CA ILE A 124 10.48 7.23 13.28
C ILE A 124 10.47 6.80 14.76
N LEU A 125 11.14 7.56 15.63
CA LEU A 125 11.42 7.22 17.03
C LEU A 125 10.49 7.89 18.06
N PHE A 126 9.86 9.02 17.71
CA PHE A 126 8.95 9.76 18.59
C PHE A 126 7.49 9.63 18.13
#